data_AF-A0A836FKM8-F1
#
_entry.id   AF-A0A836FKM8-F1
#
_cell.length_a   1.000
_cell.length_b   1.000
_cell.length_c   1.000
_cell.angle_alpha   90.00
_cell.angle_beta   90.00
_cell.angle_gamma   90.00
#
_symmetry.space_group_name_H-M   'P 1'
#
loop_
_entity.id
_entity.type
_entity.pdbx_description
1 polymer ?
#
loop_
_entity_poly.entity_id
_entity_poly.type
_entity_poly.pdbx_seq_one_letter_code
_entity_poly.pdbx_strand_id
1 'polypeptide(L)'
;MNAISTGNYLKRDLRSMFAVRNNCISEETAFCKQDNLHQSLNTLNEEFESFGISSVTINNDLQTLESLKDLSIQVTNAAWKMIHKHRYLMRLHDQLIDLNHKTVNDNVNLKNYVKRLKEDIQKKEHMICKTEEKERRLNVKCEDASRNLKQERDEIRKLKKQIQFKETQHEHEIRRITQSSQKLQEQLRKSAGSFTPKDKLLQKIHEKELISYKQTICRLEENNRHMLEEINNLKEALELHQTGIALHIEASGAWTNADI
;
A
#
# COMPACT_ATOMS: atom_id res chain seq x y z
N MET A 1 42.80 18.56 29.07
CA MET A 1 43.72 19.39 29.89
C MET A 1 44.46 20.30 28.93
N ASN A 2 44.15 21.59 28.90
CA ASN A 2 44.98 22.59 28.21
C ASN A 2 44.90 23.87 29.05
N ALA A 3 46.01 24.21 29.68
CA ALA A 3 46.15 25.38 30.52
C ALA A 3 45.95 26.63 29.66
N ILE A 4 44.82 27.31 29.84
CA ILE A 4 44.62 28.66 29.34
C ILE A 4 45.47 29.54 30.24
N SER A 5 46.65 29.90 29.76
CA SER A 5 47.47 30.94 30.37
C SER A 5 46.69 32.25 30.27
N THR A 6 45.97 32.59 31.35
CA THR A 6 45.45 33.93 31.59
C THR A 6 46.62 34.83 31.94
N GLY A 7 47.44 35.15 30.94
CA GLY A 7 48.41 36.21 31.02
C GLY A 7 47.63 37.53 31.00
N ASN A 8 47.38 38.10 32.18
CA ASN A 8 47.05 39.51 32.29
C ASN A 8 48.22 40.29 31.69
N TYR A 9 48.13 40.64 30.41
CA TYR A 9 49.05 41.57 29.77
C TYR A 9 48.77 42.95 30.35
N LEU A 10 49.37 43.21 31.52
CA LEU A 10 49.50 44.54 32.09
C LEU A 10 50.06 45.45 30.99
N LYS A 11 49.25 46.45 30.61
CA LYS A 11 49.65 47.56 29.74
C LYS A 11 51.03 48.03 30.18
N ARG A 12 52.06 47.68 29.41
CA ARG A 12 53.45 48.09 29.66
C ARG A 12 53.58 49.54 29.24
N ASP A 13 53.01 50.43 30.03
CA ASP A 13 53.37 51.84 29.98
C ASP A 13 54.86 51.94 30.33
N LEU A 14 55.65 52.65 29.53
CA LEU A 14 57.05 52.98 29.83
C LEU A 14 57.19 53.47 31.27
N ARG A 15 56.23 54.27 31.75
CA ARG A 15 56.20 54.76 33.12
C ARG A 15 56.04 53.63 34.14
N SER A 16 55.26 52.57 33.84
CA SER A 16 55.11 51.41 34.71
C SER A 16 56.31 50.47 34.64
N MET A 17 56.95 50.32 33.47
CA MET A 17 58.19 49.56 33.33
C MET A 17 59.36 50.22 34.07
N PHE A 18 59.49 51.55 33.99
CA PHE A 18 60.46 52.29 34.81
C PHE A 18 60.08 52.25 36.29
N ALA A 19 58.80 52.31 36.67
CA ALA A 19 58.38 52.22 38.07
C ALA A 19 58.62 50.83 38.69
N VAL A 20 58.41 49.74 37.96
CA VAL A 20 58.71 48.36 38.42
C VAL A 20 60.23 48.15 38.52
N ARG A 21 61.00 48.74 37.60
CA ARG A 21 62.47 48.74 37.67
C ARG A 21 63.01 49.61 38.80
N ASN A 22 62.34 50.71 39.16
CA ASN A 22 62.74 51.58 40.27
C ASN A 22 62.73 50.88 41.64
N ASN A 23 61.95 49.81 41.83
CA ASN A 23 62.01 48.99 43.05
C ASN A 23 63.17 47.96 43.05
N CYS A 24 63.90 47.81 41.93
CA CYS A 24 65.10 46.98 41.80
C CYS A 24 66.36 47.79 41.44
N ILE A 25 66.25 49.11 41.28
CA ILE A 25 67.41 50.01 41.16
C ILE A 25 67.86 50.37 42.58
N SER A 26 68.45 49.39 43.25
CA SER A 26 69.47 49.65 44.26
C SER A 26 70.68 50.22 43.53
N GLU A 27 70.94 51.52 43.69
CA GLU A 27 72.14 52.22 43.20
C GLU A 27 72.61 51.83 41.79
N GLU A 28 71.89 52.26 40.74
CA GLU A 28 72.46 52.24 39.39
C GLU A 28 73.53 53.32 39.32
N THR A 29 74.77 52.92 39.59
CA THR A 29 75.99 53.67 39.32
C THR A 29 75.85 54.36 37.96
N ALA A 30 75.94 55.69 37.93
CA ALA A 30 75.75 56.48 36.71
C ALA A 30 76.40 55.82 35.47
N PHE A 31 75.59 55.55 34.44
CA PHE A 31 75.99 54.87 33.20
C PHE A 31 77.17 55.56 32.49
N CYS A 32 77.20 56.89 32.55
CA CYS A 32 78.27 57.72 32.02
C CYS A 32 78.84 58.60 33.14
N LYS A 33 80.15 58.57 33.29
CA LYS A 33 81.01 59.35 34.17
C LYS A 33 82.13 59.97 33.32
N GLN A 34 82.88 60.89 33.90
CA GLN A 34 83.91 61.63 33.16
C GLN A 34 85.07 60.74 32.68
N ASP A 35 85.38 59.70 33.44
CA ASP A 35 86.43 58.72 33.17
C ASP A 35 86.05 57.64 32.15
N ASN A 36 84.76 57.39 31.94
CA ASN A 36 84.27 56.32 31.06
C ASN A 36 83.46 56.79 29.83
N LEU A 37 83.43 58.10 29.54
CA LEU A 37 82.63 58.72 28.48
C LEU A 37 82.76 58.02 27.12
N HIS A 38 83.99 57.71 26.68
CA HIS A 38 84.24 57.03 25.41
C HIS A 38 83.62 55.63 25.36
N GLN A 39 83.78 54.86 26.45
CA GLN A 39 83.25 53.50 26.53
C GLN A 39 81.72 53.51 26.58
N SER A 40 81.14 54.39 27.40
CA SER A 40 79.69 54.56 27.50
C SER A 40 79.06 55.01 26.19
N LEU A 41 79.73 55.88 25.42
CA LEU A 41 79.25 56.31 24.11
C LEU A 41 79.33 55.18 23.08
N ASN A 42 80.38 54.36 23.09
CA ASN A 42 80.48 53.20 22.21
C ASN A 42 79.36 52.19 22.48
N THR A 43 79.10 51.85 23.75
CA THR A 43 77.96 50.99 24.12
C THR A 43 76.63 51.61 23.71
N LEU A 44 76.47 52.93 23.87
CA LEU A 44 75.26 53.62 23.43
C LEU A 44 75.09 53.61 21.90
N ASN A 45 76.19 53.69 21.15
CA ASN A 45 76.18 53.60 19.69
C ASN A 45 75.78 52.20 19.20
N GLU A 46 76.24 51.13 19.86
CA GLU A 46 75.79 49.76 19.57
C GLU A 46 74.27 49.63 19.75
N GLU A 47 73.72 50.23 20.80
CA GLU A 47 72.26 50.29 21.00
C GLU A 47 71.58 51.14 19.93
N PHE A 48 72.12 52.31 19.58
CA PHE A 48 71.56 53.11 18.49
C PHE A 48 71.53 52.34 17.17
N GLU A 49 72.60 51.64 16.82
CA GLU A 49 72.66 50.81 15.61
C GLU A 49 71.65 49.66 15.64
N SER A 50 71.44 49.01 16.79
CA SER A 50 70.39 47.98 16.95
C SER A 50 68.98 48.54 16.68
N PHE A 51 68.77 49.81 17.02
CA PHE A 51 67.57 50.57 16.70
C PHE A 51 67.64 51.30 15.34
N GLY A 52 68.66 51.07 14.51
CA GLY A 52 68.83 51.71 13.20
C GLY A 52 68.99 53.23 13.25
N ILE A 53 69.56 53.74 14.33
CA ILE A 53 69.88 55.14 14.57
C ILE A 53 71.38 55.33 14.32
N SER A 54 71.74 56.41 13.63
CA SER A 54 73.15 56.73 13.34
C SER A 54 73.97 56.92 14.62
N SER A 55 75.16 56.33 14.65
CA SER A 55 76.13 56.47 15.73
C SER A 55 76.58 57.92 15.90
N VAL A 56 76.84 58.31 17.14
CA VAL A 56 77.42 59.59 17.51
C VAL A 56 78.95 59.50 17.41
N THR A 57 79.58 60.47 16.76
CA THR A 57 81.03 60.45 16.53
C THR A 57 81.76 61.35 17.53
N ILE A 58 82.78 60.82 18.19
CA ILE A 58 83.69 61.62 19.02
C ILE A 58 84.84 62.11 18.15
N ASN A 59 84.97 63.42 17.99
CA ASN A 59 86.18 64.01 17.42
C ASN A 59 87.31 64.00 18.47
N ASN A 60 88.53 63.68 18.04
CA ASN A 60 89.72 63.56 18.90
C ASN A 60 90.10 64.85 19.66
N ASP A 61 89.47 65.99 19.33
CA ASP A 61 89.76 67.30 19.91
C ASP A 61 88.61 67.79 20.82
N LEU A 62 88.17 66.92 21.73
CA LEU A 62 87.09 67.14 22.70
C LEU A 62 87.36 68.32 23.68
N GLN A 63 88.51 68.98 23.56
CA GLN A 63 88.91 70.12 24.38
C GLN A 63 88.28 71.44 23.92
N THR A 64 87.73 71.48 22.70
CA THR A 64 87.05 72.67 22.19
C THR A 64 85.57 72.68 22.54
N LEU A 65 85.06 73.83 22.99
CA LEU A 65 83.65 74.01 23.35
C LEU A 65 82.69 73.70 22.18
N GLU A 66 83.12 73.95 20.94
CA GLU A 66 82.36 73.65 19.72
C GLU A 66 82.16 72.14 19.51
N SER A 67 83.21 71.33 19.70
CA SER A 67 83.14 69.87 19.54
C SER A 67 82.22 69.20 20.58
N LEU A 68 82.22 69.70 21.81
CA LEU A 68 81.33 69.24 22.89
C LEU A 68 79.87 69.58 22.58
N LYS A 69 79.64 70.79 22.02
CA LYS A 69 78.32 71.23 21.59
C LYS A 69 77.79 70.36 20.45
N ASP A 70 78.60 70.07 19.44
CA ASP A 70 78.23 69.17 18.34
C ASP A 70 77.93 67.75 18.81
N LEU A 71 78.75 67.21 19.72
CA LEU A 71 78.49 65.91 20.35
C LEU A 71 77.14 65.91 21.09
N SER A 72 76.87 66.97 21.87
CA SER A 72 75.60 67.08 22.61
C SER A 72 74.38 67.13 21.68
N ILE A 73 74.50 67.80 20.53
CA ILE A 73 73.45 67.87 19.51
C ILE A 73 73.23 66.49 18.89
N GLN A 74 74.31 65.77 18.53
CA GLN A 74 74.21 64.42 17.98
C GLN A 74 73.56 63.44 18.96
N VAL A 75 73.99 63.42 20.23
CA VAL A 75 73.40 62.57 21.28
C VAL A 75 71.93 62.92 21.50
N THR A 76 71.60 64.22 21.57
CA THR A 76 70.21 64.67 21.78
C THR A 76 69.30 64.24 20.63
N ASN A 77 69.77 64.36 19.39
CA ASN A 77 69.03 63.92 18.20
C ASN A 77 68.88 62.40 18.14
N ALA A 78 69.92 61.64 18.50
CA ALA A 78 69.87 60.18 18.58
C ALA A 78 68.90 59.71 19.68
N ALA A 79 68.97 60.32 20.86
CA ALA A 79 68.03 60.06 21.96
C ALA A 79 66.58 60.38 21.57
N TRP A 80 66.35 61.51 20.86
CA TRP A 80 65.04 61.86 20.33
C TRP A 80 64.50 60.80 19.36
N LYS A 81 65.33 60.35 18.40
CA LYS A 81 64.97 59.27 17.46
C LYS A 81 64.64 57.97 18.21
N MET A 82 65.42 57.62 19.23
CA MET A 82 65.19 56.43 20.05
C MET A 82 63.85 56.49 20.79
N ILE A 83 63.56 57.60 21.45
CA ILE A 83 62.28 57.82 22.15
C ILE A 83 61.10 57.71 21.17
N HIS A 84 61.22 58.32 20.00
CA HIS A 84 60.17 58.26 18.99
C HIS A 84 59.96 56.86 18.44
N LYS A 85 61.03 56.14 18.10
CA LYS A 85 60.96 54.76 17.62
C LYS A 85 60.36 53.84 18.68
N HIS A 86 60.76 54.00 19.93
CA HIS A 86 60.20 53.24 21.04
C HIS A 86 58.69 53.51 21.22
N ARG A 87 58.25 54.78 21.22
CA ARG A 87 56.82 55.13 21.28
C ARG A 87 56.03 54.52 20.12
N TYR A 88 56.62 54.49 18.93
CA TYR A 88 56.00 53.86 17.76
C TYR A 88 55.86 52.33 17.94
N LEU A 89 56.93 51.65 18.37
CA LEU A 89 56.91 50.21 18.65
C LEU A 89 55.89 49.86 19.74
N MET A 90 55.76 50.67 20.78
CA MET A 90 54.75 50.46 21.82
C MET A 90 53.33 50.55 21.28
N ARG A 91 53.04 51.52 20.39
CA ARG A 91 51.73 51.62 19.74
C ARG A 91 51.45 50.41 18.84
N LEU A 92 52.44 49.94 18.08
CA LEU A 92 52.30 48.73 17.27
C LEU A 92 52.07 47.49 18.13
N HIS A 93 52.77 47.39 19.25
CA HIS A 93 52.61 46.29 20.20
C HIS A 93 51.19 46.27 20.80
N ASP A 94 50.66 47.43 21.22
CA ASP A 94 49.29 47.53 21.72
C ASP A 94 48.26 47.14 20.65
N GLN A 95 48.45 47.60 19.40
CA GLN A 95 47.59 47.20 18.26
C GLN A 95 47.64 45.70 17.99
N LEU A 96 48.83 45.09 18.10
CA LEU A 96 49.00 43.66 17.91
C LEU A 96 48.31 42.85 19.02
N ILE A 97 48.37 43.32 20.26
CA ILE A 97 47.65 42.71 21.38
C ILE A 97 46.13 42.75 21.13
N ASP A 98 45.60 43.90 20.74
CA ASP A 98 44.17 44.06 20.47
C ASP A 98 43.71 43.15 19.32
N LEU A 99 44.50 43.06 18.25
CA LEU A 99 44.22 42.17 17.14
C LEU A 99 44.28 40.71 17.56
N ASN A 100 45.30 40.32 18.33
CA ASN A 100 45.43 38.97 18.85
C ASN A 100 44.25 38.59 19.77
N HIS A 101 43.80 39.50 20.65
CA HIS A 101 42.62 39.28 21.48
C HIS A 101 41.36 39.03 20.64
N LYS A 102 41.13 39.83 19.58
CA LYS A 102 40.02 39.62 18.64
C LYS A 102 40.12 38.26 17.96
N THR A 103 41.29 37.93 17.42
CA THR A 103 41.52 36.64 16.75
C THR A 103 41.33 35.45 17.68
N VAL A 104 41.77 35.53 18.94
CA VAL A 104 41.54 34.48 19.94
C VAL A 104 40.06 34.33 20.24
N ASN A 105 39.34 35.43 20.42
CA ASN A 105 37.90 35.40 20.66
C ASN A 105 37.13 34.78 19.48
N ASP A 106 37.45 35.18 18.25
CA ASP A 106 36.85 34.62 17.04
C ASP A 106 37.12 33.13 16.92
N ASN A 107 38.35 32.68 17.21
CA ASN A 107 38.70 31.27 17.24
C ASN A 107 37.90 30.49 18.28
N VAL A 108 37.67 31.04 19.48
CA VAL A 108 36.83 30.41 20.50
C VAL A 108 35.38 30.29 20.02
N ASN A 109 34.85 31.36 19.42
CA ASN A 109 33.50 31.37 18.87
C ASN A 109 33.32 30.34 17.75
N LEU A 110 34.28 30.26 16.82
CA LEU A 110 34.29 29.28 15.73
C LEU A 110 34.39 27.85 16.27
N LYS A 111 35.26 27.58 17.26
CA LYS A 111 35.35 26.27 17.90
C LYS A 111 34.04 25.84 18.54
N ASN A 112 33.37 26.75 19.25
CA ASN A 112 32.07 26.50 19.86
C ASN A 112 30.97 26.27 18.81
N TYR A 113 31.01 27.01 17.69
CA TYR A 113 30.09 26.81 16.58
C TYR A 113 30.29 25.44 15.92
N VAL A 114 31.54 25.06 15.61
CA VAL A 114 31.88 23.74 15.08
C VAL A 114 31.45 22.62 16.03
N LYS A 115 31.62 22.79 17.35
CA LYS A 115 31.15 21.83 18.34
C LYS A 115 29.63 21.60 18.25
N ARG A 116 28.84 22.69 18.22
CA ARG A 116 27.37 22.60 18.08
C ARG A 116 26.96 21.93 16.78
N LEU A 117 27.61 22.28 15.66
CA LEU A 117 27.33 21.65 14.38
C LEU A 117 27.60 20.13 14.41
N LYS A 118 28.68 19.69 15.06
CA LYS A 118 28.96 18.25 15.23
C LYS A 118 27.88 17.54 16.04
N GLU A 119 27.41 18.15 17.13
CA GLU A 119 26.31 17.61 17.95
C GLU A 119 25.01 17.51 17.14
N ASP A 120 24.72 18.51 16.30
CA ASP A 120 23.53 18.50 15.44
C ASP A 120 23.61 17.47 14.33
N ILE A 121 24.79 17.24 13.74
CA ILE A 121 25.03 16.16 12.78
C ILE A 121 24.74 14.80 13.44
N GLN A 122 25.32 14.54 14.62
CA GLN A 122 25.10 13.28 15.35
C GLN A 122 23.62 13.04 15.68
N LYS A 123 22.89 14.10 16.09
CA LYS A 123 21.44 14.02 16.33
C LYS A 123 20.69 13.66 15.04
N LYS A 124 21.03 14.28 13.91
CA LYS A 124 20.38 14.00 12.62
C LYS A 124 20.67 12.59 12.14
N GLU A 125 21.91 12.13 12.25
CA GLU A 125 22.30 10.75 11.94
C GLU A 125 21.48 9.74 12.76
N HIS A 126 21.35 9.98 14.08
CA HIS A 126 20.52 9.12 14.92
C HIS A 126 19.04 9.11 14.50
N MET A 127 18.50 10.27 14.12
CA MET A 127 17.12 10.39 13.63
C MET A 127 16.91 9.70 12.29
N ILE A 128 17.91 9.73 11.40
CA ILE A 128 17.90 9.00 10.12
C ILE A 128 17.85 7.50 10.41
N CYS A 129 18.78 6.95 11.20
CA CYS A 129 18.79 5.52 11.53
C CYS A 129 17.47 5.05 12.15
N LYS A 130 16.87 5.86 13.04
CA LYS A 130 15.55 5.55 13.64
C LYS A 130 14.42 5.55 12.61
N THR A 131 14.50 6.41 11.60
CA THR A 131 13.50 6.51 10.53
C THR A 131 13.66 5.35 9.55
N GLU A 132 14.87 5.02 9.15
CA GLU A 132 15.19 3.87 8.29
C GLU A 132 14.73 2.56 8.92
N GLU A 133 14.95 2.35 10.22
CA GLU A 133 14.46 1.12 10.88
C GLU A 133 12.92 1.08 10.95
N LYS A 134 12.24 2.24 11.10
CA LYS A 134 10.78 2.29 11.01
C LYS A 134 10.30 1.95 9.59
N GLU A 135 10.95 2.51 8.58
CA GLU A 135 10.66 2.22 7.17
C GLU A 135 10.85 0.73 6.87
N ARG A 136 11.97 0.14 7.29
CA ARG A 136 12.23 -1.30 7.14
C ARG A 136 11.13 -2.15 7.77
N ARG A 137 10.70 -1.82 8.99
CA ARG A 137 9.59 -2.52 9.68
C ARG A 137 8.26 -2.38 8.95
N LEU A 138 7.97 -1.20 8.39
CA LEU A 138 6.76 -0.98 7.61
C LEU A 138 6.81 -1.76 6.30
N ASN A 139 7.96 -1.81 5.62
CA ASN A 139 8.11 -2.57 4.39
C ASN A 139 7.84 -4.06 4.62
N VAL A 140 8.39 -4.65 5.69
CA VAL A 140 8.08 -6.04 6.08
C VAL A 140 6.57 -6.25 6.29
N LYS A 141 5.89 -5.32 6.98
CA LYS A 141 4.43 -5.41 7.18
C LYS A 141 3.65 -5.31 5.86
N CYS A 142 4.09 -4.47 4.93
CA CYS A 142 3.49 -4.34 3.61
C CYS A 142 3.66 -5.63 2.80
N GLU A 143 4.85 -6.25 2.85
CA GLU A 143 5.13 -7.53 2.21
C GLU A 143 4.25 -8.65 2.79
N ASP A 144 4.12 -8.72 4.13
CA ASP A 144 3.24 -9.66 4.81
C ASP A 144 1.78 -9.48 4.40
N ALA A 145 1.28 -8.23 4.41
CA ALA A 145 -0.08 -7.91 3.99
C ALA A 145 -0.33 -8.29 2.52
N SER A 146 0.65 -8.06 1.65
CA SER A 146 0.60 -8.43 0.23
C SER A 146 0.52 -9.96 0.05
N ARG A 147 1.31 -10.72 0.82
CA ARG A 147 1.26 -12.19 0.83
C ARG A 147 -0.10 -12.70 1.28
N ASN A 148 -0.63 -12.16 2.39
CA ASN A 148 -1.94 -12.54 2.91
C ASN A 148 -3.04 -12.22 1.88
N LEU A 149 -3.01 -11.04 1.26
CA LEU A 149 -3.97 -10.66 0.23
C LEU A 149 -3.93 -11.62 -0.97
N LYS A 150 -2.74 -12.06 -1.38
CA LYS A 150 -2.59 -13.05 -2.45
C LYS A 150 -3.22 -14.39 -2.05
N GLN A 151 -2.95 -14.86 -0.84
CA GLN A 151 -3.54 -16.09 -0.31
C GLN A 151 -5.06 -16.03 -0.28
N GLU A 152 -5.64 -14.95 0.24
CA GLU A 152 -7.09 -14.74 0.28
C GLU A 152 -7.70 -14.72 -1.12
N ARG A 153 -7.05 -14.05 -2.09
CA ARG A 153 -7.49 -14.06 -3.50
C ARG A 153 -7.49 -15.45 -4.10
N ASP A 154 -6.46 -16.25 -3.80
CA ASP A 154 -6.38 -17.63 -4.28
C ASP A 154 -7.47 -18.50 -3.64
N GLU A 155 -7.78 -18.30 -2.37
CA GLU A 155 -8.86 -19.01 -1.67
C GLU A 155 -10.24 -18.63 -2.20
N ILE A 156 -10.52 -17.34 -2.41
CA ILE A 156 -11.73 -16.86 -3.10
C ILE A 156 -11.87 -17.53 -4.47
N ARG A 157 -10.77 -17.65 -5.23
CA ARG A 157 -10.79 -18.31 -6.55
C ARG A 157 -11.13 -19.80 -6.43
N LYS A 158 -10.63 -20.50 -5.41
CA LYS A 158 -11.00 -21.91 -5.15
C LYS A 158 -12.47 -22.04 -4.79
N LEU A 159 -12.96 -21.24 -3.84
CA LEU A 159 -14.35 -21.26 -3.41
C LEU A 159 -15.30 -20.93 -4.57
N LYS A 160 -14.97 -19.94 -5.40
CA LYS A 160 -15.75 -19.62 -6.61
C LYS A 160 -15.86 -20.80 -7.57
N LYS A 161 -14.75 -21.53 -7.80
CA LYS A 161 -14.78 -22.75 -8.62
C LYS A 161 -15.66 -23.84 -8.01
N GLN A 162 -15.61 -24.03 -6.69
CA GLN A 162 -16.47 -25.00 -6.00
C GLN A 162 -17.95 -24.63 -6.10
N ILE A 163 -18.29 -23.35 -5.97
CA ILE A 163 -19.67 -22.86 -6.16
C ILE A 163 -20.14 -23.14 -7.58
N GLN A 164 -19.36 -22.75 -8.59
CA GLN A 164 -19.70 -22.98 -10.00
C GLN A 164 -19.91 -24.48 -10.31
N PHE A 165 -19.06 -25.34 -9.75
CA PHE A 165 -19.19 -26.78 -9.88
C PHE A 165 -20.51 -27.28 -9.25
N LYS A 166 -20.83 -26.84 -8.03
CA LYS A 166 -22.09 -27.19 -7.35
C LYS A 166 -23.31 -26.67 -8.09
N GLU A 167 -23.29 -25.44 -8.59
CA GLU A 167 -24.36 -24.86 -9.41
C GLU A 167 -24.64 -25.73 -10.64
N THR A 168 -23.58 -26.12 -11.36
CA THR A 168 -23.68 -27.01 -12.53
C THR A 168 -24.26 -28.37 -12.14
N GLN A 169 -23.81 -28.96 -11.02
CA GLN A 169 -24.34 -30.21 -10.50
C GLN A 169 -25.83 -30.11 -10.13
N HIS A 170 -26.22 -29.05 -9.43
CA HIS A 170 -27.62 -28.79 -9.07
C HIS A 170 -28.49 -28.57 -10.30
N GLU A 171 -28.00 -27.86 -11.32
CA GLU A 171 -28.72 -27.66 -12.57
C GLU A 171 -28.95 -28.99 -13.31
N HIS A 172 -27.94 -29.87 -13.36
CA HIS A 172 -28.11 -31.23 -13.90
C HIS A 172 -29.11 -32.06 -13.10
N GLU A 173 -29.08 -31.96 -11.77
CA GLU A 173 -30.02 -32.65 -10.89
C GLU A 173 -31.47 -32.18 -11.13
N ILE A 174 -31.68 -30.86 -11.17
CA ILE A 174 -32.97 -30.25 -11.47
C ILE A 174 -33.47 -30.76 -12.83
N ARG A 175 -32.63 -30.70 -13.89
CA ARG A 175 -33.00 -31.22 -15.22
C ARG A 175 -33.42 -32.69 -15.16
N ARG A 176 -32.67 -33.53 -14.44
CA ARG A 176 -32.98 -34.97 -14.29
C ARG A 176 -34.32 -35.19 -13.58
N ILE A 177 -34.56 -34.47 -12.48
CA ILE A 177 -35.82 -34.54 -11.73
C ILE A 177 -36.99 -34.05 -12.60
N THR A 178 -36.83 -32.93 -13.31
CA THR A 178 -37.86 -32.39 -14.21
C THR A 178 -38.21 -33.39 -15.32
N GLN A 179 -37.22 -34.01 -15.95
CA GLN A 179 -37.45 -35.05 -16.97
C GLN A 179 -38.13 -36.29 -16.40
N SER A 180 -37.74 -36.74 -15.21
CA SER A 180 -38.39 -37.85 -14.51
C SER A 180 -39.85 -37.52 -14.18
N SER A 181 -40.10 -36.33 -13.66
CA SER A 181 -41.45 -35.82 -13.35
C SER A 181 -42.32 -35.76 -14.61
N GLN A 182 -41.78 -35.27 -15.73
CA GLN A 182 -42.47 -35.28 -17.02
C GLN A 182 -42.83 -36.70 -17.49
N LYS A 183 -41.89 -37.65 -17.40
CA LYS A 183 -42.15 -39.06 -17.74
C LYS A 183 -43.24 -39.68 -16.84
N LEU A 184 -43.19 -39.42 -15.54
CA LEU A 184 -44.22 -39.89 -14.60
C LEU A 184 -45.58 -39.25 -14.90
N GLN A 185 -45.60 -37.96 -15.24
CA GLN A 185 -46.82 -37.26 -15.64
C GLN A 185 -47.39 -37.85 -16.94
N GLU A 186 -46.55 -38.17 -17.92
CA GLU A 186 -46.97 -38.86 -19.15
C GLU A 186 -47.50 -40.27 -18.87
N GLN A 187 -46.84 -41.04 -18.00
CA GLN A 187 -47.32 -42.36 -17.58
C GLN A 187 -48.67 -42.27 -16.87
N LEU A 188 -48.84 -41.28 -15.98
CA LEU A 188 -50.11 -41.02 -15.31
C LEU A 188 -51.21 -40.62 -16.30
N ARG A 189 -50.90 -39.77 -17.28
CA ARG A 189 -51.83 -39.42 -18.36
C ARG A 189 -52.20 -40.64 -19.20
N LYS A 190 -51.26 -41.54 -19.48
CA LYS A 190 -51.51 -42.80 -20.19
C LYS A 190 -52.35 -43.76 -19.36
N SER A 191 -52.10 -43.92 -18.06
CA SER A 191 -52.89 -44.79 -17.19
C SER A 191 -54.29 -44.23 -16.92
N ALA A 192 -54.42 -42.91 -16.73
CA ALA A 192 -55.71 -42.23 -16.60
C ALA A 192 -56.49 -42.21 -17.94
N GLY A 193 -55.80 -42.02 -19.07
CA GLY A 193 -56.41 -42.11 -20.41
C GLY A 193 -56.75 -43.55 -20.82
N SER A 194 -56.04 -44.54 -20.27
CA SER A 194 -56.34 -45.98 -20.36
C SER A 194 -57.44 -46.42 -19.39
N PHE A 195 -57.90 -45.55 -18.48
CA PHE A 195 -59.10 -45.79 -17.71
C PHE A 195 -60.30 -45.53 -18.62
N THR A 196 -60.53 -46.41 -19.60
CA THR A 196 -61.90 -46.62 -20.08
C THR A 196 -62.68 -47.07 -18.85
N PRO A 197 -63.68 -46.30 -18.37
CA PRO A 197 -64.52 -46.74 -17.27
C PRO A 197 -65.02 -48.15 -17.60
N LYS A 198 -65.06 -49.06 -16.61
CA LYS A 198 -65.64 -50.40 -16.80
C LYS A 198 -66.97 -50.32 -17.54
N ASP A 199 -67.75 -49.26 -17.31
CA ASP A 199 -68.97 -48.92 -18.03
C ASP A 199 -68.83 -48.80 -19.54
N LYS A 200 -67.78 -48.19 -20.10
CA LYS A 200 -67.61 -48.07 -21.56
C LYS A 200 -67.27 -49.40 -22.23
N LEU A 201 -66.55 -50.29 -21.51
CA LEU A 201 -66.28 -51.65 -22.00
C LEU A 201 -67.54 -52.51 -21.90
N LEU A 202 -68.26 -52.44 -20.76
CA LEU A 202 -69.55 -53.12 -20.57
C LEU A 202 -70.60 -52.64 -21.59
N GLN A 203 -70.62 -51.35 -21.89
CA GLN A 203 -71.53 -50.73 -22.85
C GLN A 203 -71.24 -51.23 -24.27
N LYS A 204 -69.97 -51.35 -24.67
CA LYS A 204 -69.60 -51.95 -25.96
C LYS A 204 -69.95 -53.44 -26.05
N ILE A 205 -69.88 -54.18 -24.95
CA ILE A 205 -70.29 -55.59 -24.90
C ILE A 205 -71.82 -55.68 -25.00
N HIS A 206 -72.56 -54.91 -24.20
CA HIS A 206 -74.02 -54.83 -24.26
C HIS A 206 -74.53 -54.38 -25.63
N GLU A 207 -73.89 -53.41 -26.30
CA GLU A 207 -74.26 -53.01 -27.66
C GLU A 207 -74.10 -54.15 -28.66
N LYS A 208 -73.02 -54.92 -28.56
CA LYS A 208 -72.81 -56.11 -29.41
C LYS A 208 -73.85 -57.19 -29.14
N GLU A 209 -74.16 -57.45 -27.87
CA GLU A 209 -75.21 -58.40 -27.48
C GLU A 209 -76.59 -57.94 -27.95
N LEU A 210 -76.91 -56.65 -27.83
CA LEU A 210 -78.18 -56.07 -28.31
C LEU A 210 -78.33 -56.21 -29.83
N ILE A 211 -77.24 -55.99 -30.59
CA ILE A 211 -77.22 -56.21 -32.05
C ILE A 211 -77.44 -57.68 -32.37
N SER A 212 -76.80 -58.60 -31.63
CA SER A 212 -76.99 -60.03 -31.80
C SER A 212 -78.43 -60.46 -31.50
N TYR A 213 -79.04 -59.95 -30.41
CA TYR A 213 -80.44 -60.24 -30.09
C TYR A 213 -81.39 -59.70 -31.15
N LYS A 214 -81.16 -58.49 -31.66
CA LYS A 214 -81.95 -57.94 -32.78
C LYS A 214 -81.86 -58.81 -34.03
N GLN A 215 -80.66 -59.29 -34.39
CA GLN A 215 -80.51 -60.21 -35.52
C GLN A 215 -81.25 -61.54 -35.31
N THR A 216 -81.22 -62.10 -34.10
CA THR A 216 -81.96 -63.32 -33.77
C THR A 216 -83.47 -63.11 -33.83
N ILE A 217 -83.98 -61.99 -33.32
CA ILE A 217 -85.40 -61.64 -33.39
C ILE A 217 -85.84 -61.55 -34.86
N CYS A 218 -85.10 -60.83 -35.70
CA CYS A 218 -85.45 -60.75 -37.13
C CYS A 218 -85.48 -62.12 -37.81
N ARG A 219 -84.55 -63.03 -37.47
CA ARG A 219 -84.60 -64.42 -37.98
C ARG A 219 -85.81 -65.20 -37.49
N LEU A 220 -86.18 -65.05 -36.23
CA LEU A 220 -87.36 -65.71 -35.66
C LEU A 220 -88.66 -65.16 -36.25
N GLU A 221 -88.75 -63.85 -36.47
CA GLU A 221 -89.88 -63.21 -37.16
C GLU A 221 -90.01 -63.70 -38.60
N GLU A 222 -88.90 -63.87 -39.32
CA GLU A 222 -88.90 -64.43 -40.68
C GLU A 222 -89.36 -65.89 -40.68
N ASN A 223 -88.86 -66.71 -39.75
CA ASN A 223 -89.30 -68.10 -39.60
C ASN A 223 -90.78 -68.20 -39.25
N ASN A 224 -91.28 -67.36 -38.35
CA ASN A 224 -92.70 -67.32 -38.01
C ASN A 224 -93.56 -66.93 -39.20
N ARG A 225 -93.08 -66.01 -40.06
CA ARG A 225 -93.77 -65.64 -41.30
C ARG A 225 -93.84 -66.82 -42.25
N HIS A 226 -92.74 -67.56 -42.42
CA HIS A 226 -92.73 -68.78 -43.23
C HIS A 226 -93.67 -69.86 -42.69
N MET A 227 -93.70 -70.10 -41.38
CA MET A 227 -94.63 -71.07 -40.79
C MET A 227 -96.09 -70.65 -40.98
N LEU A 228 -96.41 -69.36 -40.86
CA LEU A 228 -97.76 -68.84 -41.12
C LEU A 228 -98.17 -69.01 -42.59
N GLU A 229 -97.23 -68.79 -43.51
CA GLU A 229 -97.43 -69.02 -44.94
C GLU A 229 -97.67 -70.50 -45.24
N GLU A 230 -96.91 -71.39 -44.60
CA GLU A 230 -97.07 -72.84 -44.72
C GLU A 230 -98.41 -73.31 -44.13
N ILE A 231 -98.84 -72.76 -42.99
CA ILE A 231 -100.17 -73.01 -42.42
C ILE A 231 -101.28 -72.53 -43.36
N ASN A 232 -101.13 -71.35 -43.99
CA ASN A 232 -102.09 -70.86 -44.97
C ASN A 232 -102.14 -71.76 -46.20
N ASN A 233 -101.01 -72.19 -46.73
CA ASN A 233 -100.94 -73.11 -47.87
C ASN A 233 -101.59 -74.46 -47.54
N LEU A 234 -101.35 -74.99 -46.34
CA LEU A 234 -102.00 -76.21 -45.86
C LEU A 234 -103.50 -76.02 -45.69
N LYS A 235 -103.94 -74.85 -45.22
CA LYS A 235 -105.36 -74.52 -45.07
C LYS A 235 -106.06 -74.41 -46.43
N GLU A 236 -105.42 -73.78 -47.42
CA GLU A 236 -105.92 -73.74 -48.81
C GLU A 236 -105.98 -75.15 -49.42
N ALA A 237 -104.97 -75.99 -49.18
CA ALA A 237 -104.97 -77.38 -49.63
C ALA A 237 -106.11 -78.19 -48.97
N LEU A 238 -106.40 -77.94 -47.69
CA LEU A 238 -107.51 -78.54 -46.95
C LEU A 238 -108.86 -78.08 -47.49
N GLU A 239 -109.03 -76.79 -47.79
CA GLU A 239 -110.26 -76.29 -48.43
C GLU A 239 -110.43 -76.84 -49.84
N LEU A 240 -109.37 -76.97 -50.63
CA LEU A 240 -109.41 -77.64 -51.94
C LEU A 240 -109.78 -79.12 -51.80
N HIS A 241 -109.26 -79.82 -50.79
CA HIS A 241 -109.65 -81.20 -50.49
C HIS A 241 -111.11 -81.30 -50.05
N GLN A 242 -111.60 -80.37 -49.24
CA GLN A 242 -112.98 -80.31 -48.76
C GLN A 242 -113.96 -80.00 -49.92
N THR A 243 -113.56 -79.12 -50.83
CA THR A 243 -114.27 -78.82 -52.08
C THR A 243 -114.24 -80.03 -53.03
N GLY A 244 -113.11 -80.73 -53.11
CA GLY A 244 -112.97 -81.98 -53.86
C GLY A 244 -113.85 -83.10 -53.32
N ILE A 245 -114.00 -83.23 -52.00
CA ILE A 245 -114.93 -84.17 -51.35
C ILE A 245 -116.38 -83.77 -51.65
N ALA A 246 -116.73 -82.49 -51.60
CA ALA A 246 -118.07 -82.01 -51.93
C ALA A 246 -118.44 -82.30 -53.41
N LEU A 247 -117.52 -82.06 -54.35
CA LEU A 247 -117.71 -82.38 -55.76
C LEU A 247 -117.74 -83.90 -56.03
N HIS A 248 -116.99 -84.70 -55.26
CA HIS A 248 -117.05 -86.17 -55.34
C HIS A 248 -118.40 -86.68 -54.82
N ILE A 249 -118.95 -86.10 -53.75
CA ILE A 249 -120.29 -86.42 -53.25
C ILE A 249 -121.36 -86.06 -54.31
N GLU A 250 -121.21 -84.93 -54.99
CA GLU A 250 -122.15 -84.48 -56.03
C GLU A 250 -122.07 -85.32 -57.32
N ALA A 251 -120.89 -85.86 -57.66
CA ALA A 251 -120.70 -86.74 -58.83
C ALA A 251 -121.05 -88.23 -58.57
N SER A 252 -121.24 -88.65 -57.30
CA SER A 252 -121.41 -90.07 -56.94
C SER A 252 -122.85 -90.59 -56.81
N GLY A 253 -123.89 -89.76 -57.02
CA GLY A 253 -125.27 -90.24 -57.21
C GLY A 253 -125.81 -91.19 -56.14
N ALA A 254 -125.65 -90.88 -54.84
CA ALA A 254 -126.24 -91.65 -53.74
C ALA A 254 -127.45 -90.91 -53.14
N TRP A 255 -128.65 -91.34 -53.54
CA TRP A 255 -129.87 -91.23 -52.73
C TRP A 255 -130.08 -92.53 -51.97
N THR A 256 -130.24 -92.48 -50.64
CA THR A 256 -131.21 -93.32 -49.91
C THR A 256 -131.52 -92.70 -48.55
N ASN A 257 -132.82 -92.52 -48.29
CA ASN A 257 -133.43 -92.26 -46.99
C ASN A 257 -133.30 -93.45 -46.03
N ALA A 258 -133.29 -93.18 -44.72
CA ALA A 258 -133.97 -94.00 -43.71
C ALA A 258 -134.25 -93.16 -42.45
N ASP A 259 -135.49 -93.24 -41.96
CA ASP A 259 -135.95 -92.69 -40.69
C ASP A 259 -135.30 -93.39 -39.48
N ILE A 260 -134.84 -92.61 -38.49
CA ILE A 260 -135.17 -92.56 -37.04
C ILE A 260 -134.53 -91.28 -36.47
#